data_AF-A0A2T6IX15-F1
#
_entry.id   AF-A0A2T6IX15-F1
#
_cell.length_a   1.000
_cell.length_b   1.000
_cell.length_c   1.000
_cell.angle_alpha   90.00
_cell.angle_beta   90.00
_cell.angle_gamma   90.00
#
_symmetry.space_group_name_H-M   'P 1'
#
loop_
_entity.id
_entity.type
_entity.pdbx_description
1 polymer ?
#
loop_
_entity_poly.entity_id
_entity_poly.type
_entity_poly.pdbx_seq_one_letter_code
_entity_poly.pdbx_strand_id
1 'polypeptide(L)'
;MKKKKQSKRQSLTPQAALSARSAAAAELQKAGASEASSADSSSLPPSFFLQKAESLLNAFPPDFALALKFLKRGVSVHPSDVSLLVRTAEMLSEEGQLEEAKQLLQRAIEVEPDRNPEKFFYLAQIEEGRESLELFRRAVTLLETALQSLNASIADAEVRDKQACHSGQKEKPKKENAKKTEKHQLKTKTSQKTQDPSSTVDIRKQRDSEEKSSHMRYGGSGTVGHIN
;
A
#
# COMPACT_ATOMS: atom_id res chain seq x y z
N MET A 1 -24.52 43.24 -54.37
CA MET A 1 -24.50 43.59 -52.93
C MET A 1 -24.65 42.32 -52.10
N LYS A 2 -23.64 41.91 -51.30
CA LYS A 2 -23.77 41.02 -50.13
C LYS A 2 -22.48 41.09 -49.29
N LYS A 3 -22.63 41.44 -48.01
CA LYS A 3 -21.57 41.87 -47.07
C LYS A 3 -20.79 40.66 -46.51
N LYS A 4 -19.45 40.70 -46.53
CA LYS A 4 -18.55 39.79 -45.79
C LYS A 4 -18.56 40.18 -44.30
N LYS A 5 -18.98 39.28 -43.40
CA LYS A 5 -18.75 39.40 -41.95
C LYS A 5 -17.42 38.71 -41.60
N GLN A 6 -16.42 39.49 -41.23
CA GLN A 6 -15.26 39.01 -40.47
C GLN A 6 -15.68 38.85 -39.01
N SER A 7 -15.41 37.70 -38.39
CA SER A 7 -15.51 37.54 -36.93
C SER A 7 -14.15 37.16 -36.35
N LYS A 8 -13.72 38.04 -35.45
CA LYS A 8 -12.48 38.12 -34.66
C LYS A 8 -12.08 36.77 -34.03
N ARG A 9 -10.89 36.25 -34.37
CA ARG A 9 -10.16 35.30 -33.50
C ARG A 9 -9.54 36.10 -32.36
N GLN A 10 -10.04 35.91 -31.14
CA GLN A 10 -9.42 36.42 -29.92
C GLN A 10 -8.14 35.63 -29.65
N SER A 11 -6.99 36.30 -29.74
CA SER A 11 -5.69 35.76 -29.31
C SER A 11 -5.62 35.80 -27.78
N LEU A 12 -5.66 34.64 -27.14
CA LEU A 12 -5.30 34.47 -25.72
C LEU A 12 -3.81 34.80 -25.58
N THR A 13 -3.48 35.81 -24.79
CA THR A 13 -2.11 36.29 -24.59
C THR A 13 -1.31 35.34 -23.66
N PRO A 14 0.01 35.17 -23.86
CA PRO A 14 0.87 34.29 -23.04
C PRO A 14 1.00 34.69 -21.56
N GLN A 15 0.53 35.88 -21.20
CA GLN A 15 0.75 36.49 -19.88
C GLN A 15 -0.13 35.89 -18.78
N ALA A 16 -1.32 35.39 -19.14
CA ALA A 16 -2.20 34.70 -18.19
C ALA A 16 -1.61 33.34 -17.75
N ALA A 17 -0.95 32.62 -18.65
CA ALA A 17 -0.33 31.31 -18.37
C ALA A 17 0.88 31.42 -17.42
N LEU A 18 1.65 32.52 -17.50
CA LEU A 18 2.75 32.78 -16.57
C LEU A 18 2.25 33.15 -15.17
N SER A 19 1.17 33.93 -15.07
CA SER A 19 0.58 34.29 -13.77
C SER A 19 -0.01 33.08 -13.03
N ALA A 20 -0.67 32.16 -13.75
CA ALA A 20 -1.21 30.92 -13.18
C ALA A 20 -0.10 29.95 -12.72
N ARG A 21 1.02 29.85 -13.46
CA ARG A 21 2.19 29.08 -13.02
C ARG A 21 2.85 29.66 -11.76
N SER A 22 2.90 30.98 -11.63
CA SER A 22 3.47 31.63 -10.44
C SER A 22 2.59 31.46 -9.19
N ALA A 23 1.26 31.42 -9.35
CA ALA A 23 0.33 31.17 -8.26
C ALA A 23 0.37 29.71 -7.78
N ALA A 24 0.48 28.74 -8.70
CA ALA A 24 0.68 27.33 -8.36
C ALA A 24 2.04 27.09 -7.66
N ALA A 25 3.10 27.77 -8.11
CA ALA A 25 4.41 27.71 -7.47
C ALA A 25 4.42 28.35 -6.05
N ALA A 26 3.62 29.39 -5.82
CA ALA A 26 3.48 30.03 -4.52
C ALA A 26 2.64 29.19 -3.53
N GLU A 27 1.60 28.50 -4.00
CA GLU A 27 0.83 27.52 -3.21
C GLU A 27 1.69 26.29 -2.83
N LEU A 28 2.59 25.83 -3.72
CA LEU A 28 3.58 24.80 -3.44
C LEU A 28 4.58 25.19 -2.32
N GLN A 29 4.91 26.49 -2.19
CA GLN A 29 5.73 26.98 -1.08
C GLN A 29 4.94 27.09 0.23
N LYS A 30 3.65 27.44 0.18
CA LYS A 30 2.81 27.54 1.38
C LYS A 30 2.40 26.19 1.95
N ALA A 31 2.02 25.23 1.10
CA ALA A 31 1.64 23.88 1.52
C ALA A 31 2.85 23.07 2.01
N GLY A 32 4.03 23.30 1.45
CA GLY A 32 5.28 22.69 1.93
C GLY A 32 5.83 23.28 3.23
N ALA A 33 5.46 24.52 3.57
CA ALA A 33 5.97 25.22 4.75
C ALA A 33 5.10 25.06 6.00
N SER A 34 3.78 24.85 5.87
CA SER A 34 2.86 24.86 7.03
C SER A 34 2.73 23.51 7.76
N GLU A 35 3.14 22.39 7.18
CA GLU A 35 3.17 21.08 7.88
C GLU A 35 4.60 20.56 8.15
N ALA A 36 5.63 21.19 7.57
CA ALA A 36 7.03 20.76 7.71
C ALA A 36 7.81 21.48 8.81
N SER A 37 7.21 22.50 9.44
CA SER A 37 7.85 23.32 10.49
C SER A 37 7.18 23.06 11.83
N SER A 38 7.71 22.07 12.59
CA SER A 38 7.88 22.13 14.07
C SER A 38 7.94 20.78 14.79
N ALA A 39 7.71 19.64 14.13
CA ALA A 39 7.92 18.33 14.76
C ALA A 39 9.24 17.71 14.26
N ASP A 40 10.12 17.40 15.21
CA ASP A 40 11.46 16.85 15.07
C ASP A 40 11.53 15.74 14.00
N SER A 41 11.88 16.10 12.76
CA SER A 41 11.87 15.13 11.67
C SER A 41 12.93 14.05 11.81
N SER A 42 13.88 14.23 12.73
CA SER A 42 14.82 13.19 13.13
C SER A 42 14.16 12.04 13.92
N SER A 43 12.98 12.28 14.50
CA SER A 43 12.24 11.30 15.31
C SER A 43 11.21 10.49 14.51
N LEU A 44 10.91 10.86 13.26
CA LEU A 44 9.86 10.20 12.49
C LEU A 44 10.36 8.85 11.95
N PRO A 45 9.56 7.77 12.01
CA PRO A 45 9.97 6.47 11.51
C PRO A 45 10.07 6.45 9.96
N PRO A 46 10.87 5.56 9.36
CA PRO A 46 10.96 5.42 7.90
C PRO A 46 9.59 5.22 7.22
N SER A 47 8.71 4.45 7.86
CA SER A 47 7.36 4.16 7.36
C SER A 47 6.50 5.41 7.16
N PHE A 48 6.72 6.48 7.94
CA PHE A 48 5.99 7.73 7.77
C PHE A 48 6.26 8.36 6.40
N PHE A 49 7.54 8.43 6.01
CA PHE A 49 7.93 9.03 4.74
C PHE A 49 7.43 8.20 3.55
N LEU A 50 7.54 6.86 3.66
CA LEU A 50 7.01 5.93 2.65
C LEU A 50 5.49 6.07 2.48
N GLN A 51 4.74 6.02 3.59
CA GLN A 51 3.29 6.12 3.56
C GLN A 51 2.82 7.48 3.03
N LYS A 52 3.49 8.57 3.41
CA LYS A 52 3.15 9.90 2.90
C LYS A 52 3.43 10.01 1.40
N ALA A 53 4.57 9.50 0.93
CA ALA A 53 4.89 9.47 -0.49
C ALA A 53 3.86 8.64 -1.28
N GLU A 54 3.54 7.44 -0.80
CA GLU A 54 2.56 6.55 -1.43
C GLU A 54 1.15 7.18 -1.47
N SER A 55 0.75 7.87 -0.39
CA SER A 55 -0.51 8.62 -0.38
C SER A 55 -0.56 9.74 -1.42
N LEU A 56 0.58 10.37 -1.74
CA LEU A 56 0.67 11.43 -2.74
C LEU A 56 0.69 10.87 -4.16
N LEU A 57 1.32 9.71 -4.36
CA LEU A 57 1.32 8.98 -5.64
C LEU A 57 -0.07 8.41 -5.98
N ASN A 58 -0.82 7.99 -4.96
CA ASN A 58 -2.18 7.47 -5.12
C ASN A 58 -3.27 8.57 -5.11
N ALA A 59 -2.89 9.84 -4.89
CA ALA A 59 -3.82 10.95 -4.93
C ALA A 59 -4.32 11.22 -6.37
N PHE A 60 -5.46 11.91 -6.49
CA PHE A 60 -5.99 12.31 -7.79
C PHE A 60 -6.17 13.84 -7.86
N PRO A 61 -5.32 14.55 -8.64
CA PRO A 61 -4.20 14.05 -9.44
C PRO A 61 -2.98 13.62 -8.58
N PRO A 62 -2.11 12.73 -9.09
CA PRO A 62 -0.92 12.31 -8.38
C PRO A 62 0.13 13.43 -8.31
N ASP A 63 0.75 13.61 -7.15
CA ASP A 63 1.80 14.61 -6.92
C ASP A 63 3.17 13.94 -6.76
N PHE A 64 3.80 13.63 -7.90
CA PHE A 64 5.13 13.02 -7.98
C PHE A 64 6.22 13.91 -7.35
N ALA A 65 6.14 15.23 -7.56
CA ALA A 65 7.15 16.16 -7.10
C ALA A 65 7.16 16.25 -5.56
N LEU A 66 5.99 16.28 -4.93
CA LEU A 66 5.89 16.29 -3.48
C LEU A 66 6.23 14.92 -2.88
N ALA A 67 5.80 13.82 -3.52
CA ALA A 67 6.17 12.47 -3.10
C ALA A 67 7.70 12.29 -3.04
N LEU A 68 8.41 12.69 -4.10
CA LEU A 68 9.86 12.62 -4.16
C LEU A 68 10.53 13.48 -3.08
N LYS A 69 9.99 14.66 -2.74
CA LYS A 69 10.49 15.48 -1.63
C LYS A 69 10.40 14.76 -0.28
N PHE A 70 9.29 14.08 -0.01
CA PHE A 70 9.14 13.28 1.21
C PHE A 70 10.12 12.10 1.24
N LEU A 71 10.30 11.41 0.13
CA LEU A 71 11.27 10.31 0.00
C LEU A 71 12.72 10.78 0.20
N LYS A 72 13.15 11.86 -0.47
CA LYS A 72 14.49 12.45 -0.29
C LYS A 72 14.73 12.90 1.16
N ARG A 73 13.71 13.47 1.82
CA ARG A 73 13.79 13.80 3.25
C ARG A 73 13.93 12.53 4.11
N GLY A 74 13.17 11.49 3.80
CA GLY A 74 13.26 10.19 4.48
C GLY A 74 14.67 9.60 4.37
N VAL A 75 15.27 9.58 3.17
CA VAL A 75 16.65 9.12 2.96
C VAL A 75 17.67 9.98 3.71
N SER A 76 17.42 11.29 3.84
CA SER A 76 18.32 12.18 4.59
C SER A 76 18.28 11.92 6.10
N VAL A 77 17.13 11.51 6.65
CA VAL A 77 16.97 11.15 8.07
C VAL A 77 17.43 9.71 8.34
N HIS A 78 17.10 8.79 7.42
CA HIS A 78 17.37 7.35 7.52
C HIS A 78 18.22 6.88 6.33
N PRO A 79 19.53 7.18 6.31
CA PRO A 79 20.39 6.94 5.14
C PRO A 79 20.61 5.46 4.83
N SER A 80 20.36 4.57 5.79
CA SER A 80 20.52 3.12 5.66
C SER A 80 19.21 2.37 5.52
N ASP A 81 18.05 3.04 5.46
CA ASP A 81 16.77 2.34 5.30
C ASP A 81 16.58 1.89 3.85
N VAL A 82 16.67 0.59 3.60
CA VAL A 82 16.65 0.02 2.24
C VAL A 82 15.36 0.34 1.50
N SER A 83 14.20 0.33 2.17
CA SER A 83 12.92 0.64 1.54
C SER A 83 12.86 2.09 1.05
N LEU A 84 13.35 3.04 1.84
CA LEU A 84 13.46 4.44 1.43
C LEU A 84 14.45 4.63 0.28
N LEU A 85 15.60 3.97 0.32
CA LEU A 85 16.58 4.03 -0.77
C LEU A 85 15.98 3.53 -2.09
N VAL A 86 15.33 2.37 -2.04
CA VAL A 86 14.72 1.74 -3.22
C VAL A 86 13.57 2.57 -3.77
N ARG A 87 12.62 3.02 -2.93
CA ARG A 87 11.50 3.85 -3.40
C ARG A 87 11.94 5.22 -3.92
N THR A 88 12.96 5.83 -3.31
CA THR A 88 13.53 7.07 -3.85
C THR A 88 14.19 6.83 -5.21
N ALA A 89 14.94 5.74 -5.35
CA ALA A 89 15.59 5.40 -6.60
C ALA A 89 14.61 5.07 -7.74
N GLU A 90 13.52 4.36 -7.44
CA GLU A 90 12.41 4.11 -8.37
C GLU A 90 11.88 5.44 -8.91
N MET A 91 11.48 6.34 -8.00
CA MET A 91 10.95 7.66 -8.38
C MET A 91 11.94 8.50 -9.19
N LEU A 92 13.22 8.47 -8.82
CA LEU A 92 14.29 9.15 -9.55
C LEU A 92 14.50 8.57 -10.95
N SER A 93 14.35 7.25 -11.10
CA SER A 93 14.46 6.58 -12.39
C SER A 93 13.34 7.02 -13.33
N GLU A 94 12.11 7.16 -12.82
CA GLU A 94 10.96 7.68 -13.57
C GLU A 94 11.13 9.16 -13.99
N GLU A 95 11.78 9.97 -13.15
CA GLU A 95 12.12 11.36 -13.47
C GLU A 95 13.32 11.49 -14.45
N GLY A 96 14.01 10.37 -14.75
CA GLY A 96 15.20 10.33 -15.59
C GLY A 96 16.49 10.71 -14.88
N GLN A 97 16.49 10.84 -13.55
CA GLN A 97 17.67 11.07 -12.71
C GLN A 97 18.43 9.75 -12.45
N LEU A 98 18.83 9.08 -13.54
CA LEU A 98 19.35 7.71 -13.52
C LEU A 98 20.61 7.53 -12.64
N GLU A 99 21.54 8.48 -12.68
CA GLU A 99 22.78 8.38 -11.90
C GLU A 99 22.54 8.46 -10.37
N GLU A 100 21.63 9.33 -9.93
CA GLU A 100 21.26 9.43 -8.51
C GLU A 100 20.53 8.15 -8.06
N ALA A 101 19.64 7.63 -8.91
CA ALA A 101 18.97 6.36 -8.66
C ALA A 101 19.95 5.19 -8.52
N LYS A 102 20.94 5.08 -9.42
CA LYS A 102 21.99 4.05 -9.36
C LYS A 102 22.75 4.09 -8.03
N GLN A 103 23.18 5.28 -7.60
CA GLN A 103 23.91 5.44 -6.34
C GLN A 103 23.08 4.99 -5.14
N LEU A 104 21.80 5.33 -5.09
CA LEU A 104 20.92 4.90 -4.00
C LEU A 104 20.72 3.37 -4.00
N LEU A 105 20.59 2.75 -5.17
CA LEU A 105 20.44 1.30 -5.31
C LEU A 105 21.72 0.55 -4.95
N GLN A 106 22.89 1.08 -5.32
CA GLN A 106 24.17 0.53 -4.91
C GLN A 106 24.33 0.57 -3.39
N ARG A 107 23.99 1.69 -2.73
CA ARG A 107 23.96 1.75 -1.26
C ARG A 107 22.96 0.75 -0.66
N ALA A 108 21.78 0.61 -1.26
CA ALA A 108 20.79 -0.37 -0.80
C ALA A 108 21.34 -1.80 -0.87
N ILE A 109 22.16 -2.12 -1.89
CA ILE A 109 22.87 -3.40 -2.03
C ILE A 109 23.94 -3.57 -0.95
N GLU A 110 24.69 -2.52 -0.63
CA GLU A 110 25.69 -2.55 0.44
C GLU A 110 25.07 -2.79 1.82
N VAL A 111 23.91 -2.18 2.11
CA VAL A 111 23.24 -2.34 3.41
C VAL A 111 22.62 -3.72 3.56
N GLU A 112 21.90 -4.22 2.55
CA GLU A 112 21.26 -5.54 2.59
C GLU A 112 21.49 -6.34 1.31
N PRO A 113 22.63 -7.05 1.17
CA PRO A 113 22.94 -7.77 -0.07
C PRO A 113 21.95 -8.88 -0.40
N ASP A 114 21.43 -9.57 0.63
CA ASP A 114 20.68 -10.83 0.48
C ASP A 114 19.18 -10.71 0.81
N ARG A 115 18.65 -9.49 0.93
CA ARG A 115 17.23 -9.21 1.17
C ARG A 115 16.72 -8.17 0.20
N ASN A 116 15.42 -7.94 0.09
CA ASN A 116 14.85 -6.89 -0.79
C ASN A 116 15.34 -7.01 -2.25
N PRO A 117 14.85 -7.99 -3.01
CA PRO A 117 15.29 -8.24 -4.39
C PRO A 117 14.99 -7.07 -5.35
N GLU A 118 14.00 -6.23 -5.01
CA GLU A 118 13.59 -5.05 -5.79
C GLU A 118 14.76 -4.12 -6.17
N LYS A 119 15.74 -3.93 -5.27
CA LYS A 119 16.90 -3.08 -5.56
C LYS A 119 17.73 -3.56 -6.75
N PHE A 120 17.79 -4.87 -6.98
CA PHE A 120 18.48 -5.44 -8.14
C PHE A 120 17.63 -5.27 -9.41
N PHE A 121 16.30 -5.34 -9.32
CA PHE A 121 15.42 -5.11 -10.46
C PHE A 121 15.51 -3.68 -10.96
N TYR A 122 15.39 -2.70 -10.08
CA TYR A 122 15.52 -1.30 -10.47
C TYR A 122 16.91 -1.00 -11.00
N LEU A 123 17.99 -1.52 -10.38
CA LEU A 123 19.34 -1.28 -10.90
C LEU A 123 19.54 -1.93 -12.27
N ALA A 124 18.99 -3.12 -12.48
CA ALA A 124 19.05 -3.81 -13.77
C ALA A 124 18.29 -3.09 -14.88
N GLN A 125 17.25 -2.31 -14.56
CA GLN A 125 16.54 -1.48 -15.54
C GLN A 125 17.36 -0.25 -15.97
N ILE A 126 18.27 0.21 -15.13
CA ILE A 126 19.13 1.37 -15.44
C ILE A 126 20.46 0.93 -16.09
N GLU A 127 20.98 -0.25 -15.73
CA GLU A 127 22.17 -0.82 -16.37
C GLU A 127 21.84 -1.51 -17.70
N GLU A 128 22.87 -1.71 -18.53
CA GLU A 128 22.75 -2.34 -19.83
C GLU A 128 23.63 -3.59 -19.98
N GLY A 129 23.30 -4.43 -20.95
CA GLY A 129 24.14 -5.56 -21.35
C GLY A 129 24.31 -6.65 -20.28
N ARG A 130 25.55 -7.04 -20.01
CA ARG A 130 25.85 -8.17 -19.11
C ARG A 130 25.55 -7.85 -17.65
N GLU A 131 25.79 -6.62 -17.22
CA GLU A 131 25.59 -6.19 -15.84
C GLU A 131 24.10 -6.27 -15.46
N SER A 132 23.22 -5.76 -16.33
CA SER A 132 21.76 -5.91 -16.18
C SER A 132 21.33 -7.37 -16.03
N LEU A 133 21.87 -8.27 -16.87
CA LEU A 133 21.54 -9.69 -16.80
C LEU A 133 21.97 -10.34 -15.47
N GLU A 134 23.16 -9.99 -14.96
CA GLU A 134 23.66 -10.50 -13.68
C GLU A 134 22.82 -10.01 -12.50
N LEU A 135 22.39 -8.74 -12.53
CA LEU A 135 21.50 -8.16 -11.53
C LEU A 135 20.14 -8.85 -11.52
N PHE A 136 19.53 -9.09 -12.69
CA PHE A 136 18.28 -9.86 -12.78
C PHE A 136 18.44 -11.28 -12.23
N ARG A 137 19.54 -11.97 -12.56
CA ARG A 137 19.83 -13.30 -12.01
C ARG A 137 19.92 -13.28 -10.50
N ARG A 138 20.61 -12.29 -9.92
CA ARG A 138 20.71 -12.15 -8.46
C ARG A 138 19.34 -11.96 -7.82
N ALA A 139 18.50 -11.12 -8.41
CA ALA A 139 17.14 -10.89 -7.93
C ALA A 139 16.29 -12.17 -7.95
N VAL A 140 16.36 -12.94 -9.04
CA VAL A 140 15.65 -14.22 -9.19
C VAL A 140 16.12 -15.23 -8.15
N THR A 141 17.42 -15.40 -7.95
CA THR A 141 17.95 -16.33 -6.93
C THR A 141 17.46 -15.99 -5.52
N LEU A 142 17.36 -14.70 -5.17
CA LEU A 142 16.81 -14.29 -3.88
C LEU A 142 15.32 -14.63 -3.74
N LEU A 143 14.53 -14.41 -4.79
CA LEU A 143 13.11 -14.78 -4.79
C LEU A 143 12.92 -16.30 -4.70
N GLU A 144 13.70 -17.09 -5.44
CA GLU A 144 13.67 -18.56 -5.37
C GLU A 144 13.99 -19.06 -3.96
N THR A 145 15.01 -18.47 -3.31
CA THR A 145 15.39 -18.81 -1.94
C THR A 145 14.26 -18.43 -0.95
N ALA A 146 13.65 -17.26 -1.12
CA ALA A 146 12.52 -16.83 -0.31
C ALA A 146 11.31 -17.78 -0.47
N LEU A 147 10.98 -18.17 -1.69
CA LEU A 147 9.90 -19.13 -1.98
C LEU A 147 10.17 -20.51 -1.37
N GLN A 148 11.39 -21.02 -1.48
CA GLN A 148 11.77 -22.29 -0.85
C GLN A 148 11.63 -22.22 0.67
N SER A 149 12.06 -21.12 1.30
CA SER A 149 11.93 -20.92 2.76
C SER A 149 10.46 -20.86 3.20
N LEU A 150 9.60 -20.20 2.41
CA LEU A 150 8.17 -20.12 2.67
C LEU A 150 7.51 -21.50 2.57
N ASN A 151 7.82 -22.26 1.51
CA ASN A 151 7.29 -23.60 1.32
C ASN A 151 7.69 -24.56 2.45
N ALA A 152 8.94 -24.47 2.91
CA ALA A 152 9.40 -25.25 4.06
C ALA A 152 8.62 -24.87 5.34
N SER A 153 8.42 -23.57 5.60
CA SER A 153 7.63 -23.11 6.75
C SER A 153 6.16 -23.57 6.70
N ILE A 154 5.56 -23.63 5.50
CA ILE A 154 4.19 -24.13 5.31
C ILE A 154 4.14 -25.62 5.61
N ALA A 155 5.07 -26.41 5.05
CA ALA A 155 5.16 -27.85 5.30
C ALA A 155 5.32 -28.17 6.79
N ASP A 156 6.18 -27.42 7.50
CA ASP A 156 6.36 -27.57 8.94
C ASP A 156 5.08 -27.26 9.74
N ALA A 157 4.35 -26.21 9.34
CA ALA A 157 3.07 -25.86 9.96
C ALA A 157 2.02 -26.96 9.76
N GLU A 158 1.93 -27.54 8.56
CA GLU A 158 1.03 -28.65 8.27
C GLU A 158 1.36 -29.91 9.07
N VAL A 159 2.65 -30.21 9.25
CA VAL A 159 3.10 -31.35 10.06
C VAL A 159 2.73 -31.14 11.54
N ARG A 160 2.93 -29.93 12.08
CA ARG A 160 2.53 -29.60 13.46
C ARG A 160 1.02 -29.72 13.68
N ASP A 161 0.21 -29.26 12.73
CA ASP A 161 -1.26 -29.35 12.82
C ASP A 161 -1.75 -30.81 12.83
N LYS A 162 -1.17 -31.65 11.95
CA LYS A 162 -1.46 -33.10 11.91
C LYS A 162 -1.03 -33.83 13.19
N GLN A 163 0.12 -33.47 13.77
CA GLN A 163 0.60 -34.05 15.04
C GLN A 163 -0.23 -33.60 16.26
N ALA A 164 -0.69 -32.35 16.28
CA ALA A 164 -1.62 -31.85 17.30
C ALA A 164 -2.97 -32.59 17.25
N CYS A 165 -3.47 -32.91 16.06
CA CYS A 165 -4.71 -33.67 15.90
C CYS A 165 -4.60 -35.14 16.35
N HIS A 166 -3.43 -35.78 16.22
CA HIS A 166 -3.21 -37.17 16.64
C HIS A 166 -2.97 -37.36 18.14
N SER A 167 -2.58 -36.31 18.88
CA SER A 167 -2.34 -36.39 20.33
C SER A 167 -3.61 -36.22 21.18
N GLY A 168 -4.71 -35.72 20.61
CA GLY A 168 -6.00 -35.51 21.30
C GLY A 168 -6.92 -36.74 21.46
N GLN A 169 -6.56 -37.93 20.94
CA GLN A 169 -7.43 -39.12 20.98
C GLN A 169 -7.17 -40.10 22.16
N LYS A 170 -6.36 -39.72 23.16
CA LYS A 170 -6.04 -40.58 24.31
C LYS A 170 -6.54 -40.06 25.68
N GLU A 171 -7.74 -39.50 25.77
CA GLU A 171 -8.42 -39.36 27.07
C GLU A 171 -9.85 -39.90 27.01
N LYS A 172 -10.05 -41.12 27.52
CA LYS A 172 -11.37 -41.62 27.91
C LYS A 172 -11.70 -41.08 29.30
N PRO A 173 -12.78 -40.32 29.51
CA PRO A 173 -13.17 -39.92 30.86
C PRO A 173 -13.80 -41.12 31.59
N LYS A 174 -13.19 -41.55 32.70
CA LYS A 174 -13.82 -42.43 33.68
C LYS A 174 -14.94 -41.66 34.37
N LYS A 175 -16.17 -42.20 34.33
CA LYS A 175 -17.32 -41.71 35.08
C LYS A 175 -17.08 -41.89 36.57
N GLU A 176 -17.17 -40.82 37.35
CA GLU A 176 -17.31 -40.91 38.81
C GLU A 176 -18.55 -40.12 39.26
N ASN A 177 -19.35 -40.81 40.08
CA ASN A 177 -20.71 -40.45 40.48
C ASN A 177 -20.71 -39.35 41.56
N ALA A 178 -21.57 -38.34 41.42
CA ALA A 178 -21.97 -37.47 42.52
C ALA A 178 -23.48 -37.57 42.77
N LYS A 179 -23.84 -38.23 43.88
CA LYS A 179 -25.18 -38.22 44.51
C LYS A 179 -25.02 -37.72 45.95
N LYS A 180 -26.06 -37.03 46.45
CA LYS A 180 -26.31 -36.44 47.79
C LYS A 180 -25.93 -34.95 47.90
N THR A 181 -26.73 -34.05 48.50
CA THR A 181 -27.99 -34.14 49.26
C THR A 181 -28.65 -32.77 49.40
N GLU A 182 -29.94 -32.83 49.71
CA GLU A 182 -31.00 -31.82 49.90
C GLU A 182 -30.81 -30.76 51.02
N LYS A 183 -31.54 -29.64 50.81
CA LYS A 183 -32.34 -28.80 51.74
C LYS A 183 -31.69 -27.98 52.86
N HIS A 184 -31.92 -26.66 52.82
CA HIS A 184 -32.84 -25.89 53.68
C HIS A 184 -32.98 -24.45 53.12
N GLN A 185 -34.16 -24.03 52.63
CA GLN A 185 -35.16 -23.14 53.26
C GLN A 185 -34.62 -21.75 53.69
N LEU A 186 -35.30 -20.59 53.59
CA LEU A 186 -36.49 -20.06 52.87
C LEU A 186 -36.63 -18.59 53.37
N LYS A 187 -36.99 -17.63 52.50
CA LYS A 187 -37.54 -16.25 52.78
C LYS A 187 -36.54 -15.22 53.35
N THR A 188 -36.51 -13.93 52.96
CA THR A 188 -37.60 -12.97 52.68
C THR A 188 -37.16 -11.76 51.82
N LYS A 189 -38.09 -11.29 50.95
CA LYS A 189 -38.45 -9.90 50.57
C LYS A 189 -37.43 -9.04 49.77
N THR A 190 -37.69 -8.78 48.48
CA THR A 190 -38.49 -7.66 47.91
C THR A 190 -37.80 -6.29 47.99
N SER A 191 -37.22 -5.85 46.87
CA SER A 191 -37.51 -4.51 46.31
C SER A 191 -36.98 -4.40 44.88
N GLN A 192 -37.87 -3.95 44.00
CA GLN A 192 -37.67 -3.66 42.58
C GLN A 192 -36.91 -2.34 42.40
N LYS A 193 -36.02 -2.26 41.41
CA LYS A 193 -35.86 -1.14 40.45
C LYS A 193 -34.74 -1.50 39.44
N THR A 194 -35.07 -2.09 38.30
CA THR A 194 -35.09 -1.44 36.96
C THR A 194 -33.81 -0.66 36.63
N GLN A 195 -32.96 -1.17 35.74
CA GLN A 195 -32.91 -0.75 34.32
C GLN A 195 -31.64 -1.28 33.65
N ASP A 196 -31.91 -2.16 32.69
CA ASP A 196 -31.31 -2.40 31.39
C ASP A 196 -29.86 -2.87 31.16
N PRO A 197 -29.69 -3.73 30.14
CA PRO A 197 -28.56 -4.64 30.02
C PRO A 197 -27.58 -4.19 28.93
N SER A 198 -26.29 -4.36 29.23
CA SER A 198 -25.24 -4.40 28.22
C SER A 198 -25.49 -5.59 27.29
N SER A 199 -25.93 -5.31 26.07
CA SER A 199 -26.08 -6.29 24.99
C SER A 199 -24.69 -6.69 24.47
N THR A 200 -24.18 -7.79 24.97
CA THR A 200 -23.34 -8.71 24.19
C THR A 200 -24.29 -9.62 23.44
N VAL A 201 -24.20 -9.73 22.11
CA VAL A 201 -24.59 -10.93 21.34
C VAL A 201 -24.25 -10.78 19.84
N ASP A 202 -23.41 -11.72 19.40
CA ASP A 202 -23.44 -12.49 18.16
C ASP A 202 -23.02 -11.91 16.79
N ILE A 203 -21.77 -12.29 16.49
CA ILE A 203 -21.26 -12.70 15.18
C ILE A 203 -21.99 -13.98 14.72
N ARG A 204 -22.74 -13.92 13.60
CA ARG A 204 -22.69 -14.86 12.43
C ARG A 204 -23.98 -14.84 11.61
N LYS A 205 -23.78 -14.89 10.29
CA LYS A 205 -24.72 -15.09 9.17
C LYS A 205 -25.50 -13.85 8.71
N GLN A 206 -25.07 -13.28 7.59
CA GLN A 206 -25.73 -13.54 6.31
C GLN A 206 -24.83 -13.08 5.16
N ARG A 207 -24.22 -14.09 4.55
CA ARG A 207 -23.70 -14.13 3.18
C ARG A 207 -24.94 -14.31 2.29
N ASP A 208 -24.94 -13.68 1.11
CA ASP A 208 -25.90 -13.81 -0.01
C ASP A 208 -26.75 -12.56 -0.28
N SER A 209 -26.16 -11.54 -0.92
CA SER A 209 -26.89 -10.65 -1.84
C SER A 209 -25.93 -9.72 -2.61
N GLU A 210 -25.07 -10.22 -3.49
CA GLU A 210 -24.46 -9.38 -4.54
C GLU A 210 -23.88 -10.21 -5.69
N GLU A 211 -24.69 -11.13 -6.21
CA GLU A 211 -24.39 -11.78 -7.49
C GLU A 211 -25.69 -11.90 -8.30
N LYS A 212 -26.05 -10.80 -8.97
CA LYS A 212 -26.92 -10.71 -10.16
C LYS A 212 -27.30 -9.26 -10.43
N SER A 213 -26.53 -8.56 -11.24
CA SER A 213 -27.02 -7.64 -12.29
C SER A 213 -25.89 -6.74 -12.80
N SER A 214 -24.97 -7.27 -13.62
CA SER A 214 -24.44 -6.55 -14.80
C SER A 214 -23.57 -7.47 -15.67
N HIS A 215 -24.22 -8.38 -16.41
CA HIS A 215 -23.60 -9.11 -17.53
C HIS A 215 -24.65 -9.45 -18.59
N MET A 216 -24.95 -8.46 -19.44
CA MET A 216 -25.58 -8.56 -20.77
C MET A 216 -25.79 -7.09 -21.22
N ARG A 217 -25.26 -6.55 -22.31
CA ARG A 217 -24.91 -7.14 -23.60
C ARG A 217 -23.81 -6.32 -24.28
N TYR A 218 -22.86 -7.02 -24.88
CA TYR A 218 -22.08 -6.57 -26.02
C TYR A 218 -22.97 -6.51 -27.28
N GLY A 219 -22.76 -5.46 -28.08
CA GLY A 219 -23.26 -5.25 -29.44
C GLY A 219 -23.11 -3.76 -29.77
N GLY A 220 -22.31 -3.28 -30.71
CA GLY A 220 -21.87 -3.88 -31.97
C GLY A 220 -22.48 -3.07 -33.12
N SER A 221 -21.62 -2.48 -33.98
CA SER A 221 -21.89 -1.66 -35.19
C SER A 221 -22.28 -0.19 -34.92
N GLY A 222 -21.69 0.84 -35.54
CA GLY A 222 -20.89 0.91 -36.76
C GLY A 222 -21.50 1.97 -37.68
N THR A 223 -21.33 3.26 -37.36
CA THR A 223 -21.82 4.36 -38.21
C THR A 223 -20.74 4.77 -39.22
N VAL A 224 -20.95 4.33 -40.46
CA VAL A 224 -20.23 4.79 -41.65
C VAL A 224 -20.70 6.21 -41.98
N GLY A 225 -19.80 7.18 -41.88
CA GLY A 225 -20.00 8.53 -42.40
C GLY A 225 -19.60 8.58 -43.87
N HIS A 226 -20.57 8.77 -44.76
CA HIS A 226 -20.32 9.14 -46.15
C HIS A 226 -19.80 10.57 -46.23
N ILE A 227 -18.67 10.73 -46.91
CA ILE A 227 -18.13 12.02 -47.38
C ILE A 227 -17.76 11.81 -48.86
N ASN A 228 -18.23 12.75 -49.70
CA ASN A 228 -18.24 12.83 -51.17
C ASN A 228 -19.42 12.17 -51.88
#